data_AF-A0A8T3PWG5-F1
#
_entry.id   AF-A0A8T3PWG5-F1
#
_cell.length_a   1.000
_cell.length_b   1.000
_cell.length_c   1.000
_cell.angle_alpha   90.00
_cell.angle_beta   90.00
_cell.angle_gamma   90.00
#
_symmetry.space_group_name_H-M   'P 1'
#
loop_
_entity.id
_entity.type
_entity.pdbx_description
1 polymer ?
#
loop_
_entity_poly.entity_id
_entity_poly.type
_entity_poly.pdbx_seq_one_letter_code
_entity_poly.pdbx_strand_id
1 'polypeptide(L)'
;MRRLVARALSIGADPSDDGEQRLRKILLLTAAFVILPVAIVWGGIYALAGAIGAGLIPWTYAGLSALSIGVFAVVRTYWWFGVSQLALYIVLPFVLMWVLGGFVDGSGVALFASAAPIFAILLGHRRLAPILLLVYIGLIAVTPAVVASGAFDGLAGDRLPPGVVTLFFAMNLATVPAITWLLVWAFSGGREGMLSAARGIVRRYLAPAAADQFLADPRRQELGGEITEVTVLFADLGGFSTYAESRSPAEVVELLNRYFA
;
A
#
# COMPACT_ATOMS: atom_id res chain seq x y z
N MET A 1 22.01 4.73 -0.45
CA MET A 1 20.67 4.24 -0.01
C MET A 1 19.51 4.78 -0.85
N ARG A 2 19.30 6.10 -0.97
CA ARG A 2 18.15 6.69 -1.70
C ARG A 2 17.98 6.22 -3.16
N ARG A 3 19.08 6.06 -3.92
CA ARG A 3 19.03 5.57 -5.32
C ARG A 3 18.56 4.12 -5.45
N LEU A 4 18.86 3.26 -4.47
CA LEU A 4 18.45 1.85 -4.49
C LEU A 4 16.96 1.70 -4.19
N VAL A 5 16.46 2.44 -3.19
CA VAL A 5 15.02 2.49 -2.86
C VAL A 5 14.21 3.02 -4.04
N ALA A 6 14.67 4.11 -4.67
CA ALA A 6 14.01 4.65 -5.85
C ALA A 6 13.93 3.64 -7.01
N ARG A 7 15.02 2.89 -7.26
CA ARG A 7 15.03 1.83 -8.28
C ARG A 7 14.07 0.69 -7.93
N ALA A 8 14.07 0.23 -6.69
CA ALA A 8 13.18 -0.84 -6.24
C ALA A 8 11.69 -0.46 -6.37
N LEU A 9 11.34 0.78 -6.03
CA LEU A 9 9.97 1.29 -6.12
C LEU A 9 9.55 1.70 -7.55
N SER A 10 10.49 1.78 -8.49
CA SER A 10 10.21 2.01 -9.91
C SER A 10 9.97 0.73 -10.72
N ILE A 11 10.03 -0.45 -10.09
CA ILE A 11 9.74 -1.73 -10.77
C ILE A 11 8.31 -1.71 -11.32
N GLY A 12 8.13 -2.10 -12.58
CA GLY A 12 6.81 -2.11 -13.22
C GLY A 12 6.19 -0.72 -13.46
N ALA A 13 6.94 0.37 -13.28
CA ALA A 13 6.49 1.71 -13.62
C ALA A 13 6.32 1.86 -15.13
N ASP A 14 5.21 2.47 -15.54
CA ASP A 14 4.92 2.80 -16.93
C ASP A 14 4.74 4.32 -17.08
N PRO A 15 5.36 4.97 -18.09
CA PRO A 15 5.14 6.40 -18.34
C PRO A 15 3.68 6.78 -18.57
N SER A 16 2.85 5.82 -19.03
CA SER A 16 1.41 6.00 -19.23
C SER A 16 0.58 5.86 -17.95
N ASP A 17 1.18 5.44 -16.82
CA ASP A 17 0.47 5.32 -15.54
C ASP A 17 0.01 6.69 -15.05
N ASP A 18 -1.28 6.81 -14.74
CA ASP A 18 -1.81 7.96 -14.00
C ASP A 18 -1.22 8.02 -12.56
N GLY A 19 -1.43 9.15 -11.89
CA GLY A 19 -0.88 9.37 -10.55
C GLY A 19 -1.37 8.36 -9.50
N GLU A 20 -2.61 7.87 -9.63
CA GLU A 20 -3.21 6.94 -8.69
C GLU A 20 -2.65 5.51 -8.89
N GLN A 21 -2.55 5.06 -10.14
CA GLN A 21 -1.97 3.78 -10.53
C GLN A 21 -0.49 3.70 -10.15
N ARG A 22 0.26 4.78 -10.37
CA ARG A 22 1.67 4.86 -9.95
C ARG A 22 1.81 4.75 -8.43
N LEU A 23 0.97 5.46 -7.67
CA LEU A 23 0.95 5.37 -6.21
C LEU A 23 0.64 3.94 -5.76
N ARG A 24 -0.41 3.31 -6.31
CA ARG A 24 -0.78 1.92 -5.98
C ARG A 24 0.35 0.92 -6.26
N LYS A 25 1.07 1.05 -7.38
CA LYS A 25 2.24 0.21 -7.70
C LYS A 25 3.37 0.37 -6.67
N ILE A 26 3.71 1.62 -6.31
CA ILE A 26 4.74 1.91 -5.29
C ILE A 26 4.35 1.32 -3.93
N LEU A 27 3.08 1.50 -3.55
CA LEU A 27 2.54 1.02 -2.28
C LEU A 27 2.55 -0.51 -2.20
N LEU A 28 2.18 -1.20 -3.29
CA LEU A 28 2.23 -2.66 -3.38
C LEU A 28 3.66 -3.20 -3.30
N LEU A 29 4.61 -2.56 -4.00
CA LEU A 29 6.03 -2.90 -3.91
C LEU A 29 6.59 -2.67 -2.52
N THR A 30 6.19 -1.58 -1.86
CA THR A 30 6.59 -1.29 -0.48
C THR A 30 6.12 -2.40 0.46
N ALA A 31 4.86 -2.81 0.36
CA ALA A 31 4.34 -3.93 1.16
C ALA A 31 5.12 -5.22 0.89
N ALA A 32 5.39 -5.56 -0.37
CA ALA A 32 6.16 -6.74 -0.73
C ALA A 32 7.59 -6.71 -0.16
N PHE A 33 8.29 -5.57 -0.25
CA PHE A 33 9.66 -5.44 0.25
C PHE A 33 9.76 -5.38 1.78
N VAL A 34 8.72 -4.95 2.48
CA VAL A 34 8.66 -5.03 3.95
C VAL A 34 8.50 -6.47 4.42
N ILE A 35 7.74 -7.28 3.69
CA ILE A 35 7.32 -8.60 4.14
C ILE A 35 8.29 -9.70 3.68
N LEU A 36 8.93 -9.55 2.52
CA LEU A 36 9.84 -10.56 2.00
C LEU A 36 10.99 -10.93 2.97
N PRO A 37 11.65 -9.99 3.66
CA PRO A 37 12.65 -10.31 4.68
C PRO A 37 12.06 -11.07 5.88
N VAL A 38 10.84 -10.72 6.29
CA VAL A 38 10.12 -11.38 7.39
C VAL A 38 9.92 -12.86 7.07
N ALA A 39 9.48 -13.17 5.85
CA ALA A 39 9.30 -14.56 5.42
C ALA A 39 10.61 -15.36 5.41
N ILE A 40 11.73 -14.74 4.98
CA ILE A 40 13.05 -15.38 5.01
C ILE A 40 13.49 -15.70 6.45
N VAL A 41 13.32 -14.73 7.37
CA VAL A 41 13.65 -14.89 8.79
C VAL A 41 12.82 -15.99 9.43
N TRP A 42 11.50 -16.02 9.19
CA TRP A 42 10.62 -17.06 9.74
C TRP A 42 11.01 -18.45 9.25
N GLY A 43 11.26 -18.61 7.94
CA GLY A 43 11.70 -19.88 7.38
C GLY A 43 13.01 -20.37 8.00
N GLY A 44 13.95 -19.45 8.24
CA GLY A 44 15.21 -19.74 8.92
C GLY A 44 15.03 -20.20 10.36
N ILE A 45 14.16 -19.53 11.14
CA ILE A 45 13.89 -19.92 12.54
C ILE A 45 13.25 -21.31 12.61
N TYR A 46 12.28 -21.63 11.74
CA TYR A 46 11.69 -22.97 11.68
C TYR A 46 12.72 -24.04 11.32
N ALA A 47 13.58 -23.78 10.33
CA ALA A 47 14.64 -24.71 9.94
C ALA A 47 15.66 -24.95 11.09
N LEU A 48 16.06 -23.89 11.80
CA LEU A 48 16.94 -24.00 12.97
C LEU A 48 16.30 -24.76 14.14
N ALA A 49 14.96 -24.72 14.25
CA ALA A 49 14.21 -25.45 15.24
C ALA A 49 13.92 -26.92 14.86
N GLY A 50 14.47 -27.42 13.74
CA GLY A 50 14.27 -28.80 13.25
C GLY A 50 13.02 -29.00 12.39
N ALA A 51 12.15 -27.99 12.28
CA ALA A 51 10.93 -28.05 11.47
C ALA A 51 11.17 -27.58 10.03
N ILE A 52 12.02 -28.31 9.29
CA ILE A 52 12.45 -27.92 7.92
C ILE A 52 11.23 -27.79 6.98
N GLY A 53 10.27 -28.71 7.06
CA GLY A 53 9.09 -28.68 6.20
C GLY A 53 8.21 -27.46 6.44
N ALA A 54 8.10 -27.02 7.71
CA ALA A 54 7.45 -25.75 8.04
C ALA A 54 8.26 -24.55 7.50
N GLY A 55 9.59 -24.58 7.60
CA GLY A 55 10.48 -23.52 7.11
C GLY A 55 10.46 -23.33 5.59
N LEU A 56 10.20 -24.39 4.83
CA LEU A 56 10.04 -24.32 3.37
C LEU A 56 8.82 -23.48 2.94
N ILE A 57 7.80 -23.34 3.78
CA ILE A 57 6.57 -22.62 3.41
C ILE A 57 6.81 -21.09 3.34
N PRO A 58 7.38 -20.41 4.36
CA PRO A 58 7.80 -19.01 4.24
C PRO A 58 8.83 -18.77 3.13
N TRP A 59 9.74 -19.71 2.87
CA TRP A 59 10.69 -19.57 1.76
C TRP A 59 10.02 -19.73 0.39
N THR A 60 9.00 -20.59 0.29
CA THR A 60 8.16 -20.69 -0.90
C THR A 60 7.39 -19.39 -1.11
N TYR A 61 6.84 -18.78 -0.05
CA TYR A 61 6.26 -17.45 -0.12
C TYR A 61 7.27 -16.43 -0.69
N ALA A 62 8.49 -16.39 -0.14
CA ALA A 62 9.52 -15.45 -0.57
C ALA A 62 9.89 -15.67 -2.06
N GLY A 63 10.03 -16.92 -2.49
CA GLY A 63 10.33 -17.29 -3.87
C GLY A 63 9.20 -16.92 -4.84
N LEU A 64 7.95 -17.28 -4.52
CA LEU A 64 6.79 -16.93 -5.34
C LEU A 64 6.54 -15.42 -5.38
N SER A 65 6.77 -14.73 -4.27
CA SER A 65 6.66 -13.27 -4.20
C SER A 65 7.75 -12.62 -5.07
N ALA A 66 9.01 -13.05 -4.97
CA ALA A 66 10.10 -12.56 -5.82
C ALA A 66 9.84 -12.83 -7.31
N LEU A 67 9.35 -14.03 -7.65
CA LEU A 67 8.94 -14.37 -9.02
C LEU A 67 7.82 -13.44 -9.50
N SER A 68 6.79 -13.20 -8.67
CA SER A 68 5.69 -12.30 -9.02
C SER A 68 6.14 -10.86 -9.24
N ILE A 69 7.14 -10.38 -8.47
CA ILE A 69 7.79 -9.08 -8.69
C ILE A 69 8.53 -9.07 -10.04
N GLY A 70 9.25 -10.15 -10.37
CA GLY A 70 9.94 -10.30 -11.65
C GLY A 70 8.98 -10.29 -12.83
N VAL A 71 7.88 -11.04 -12.74
CA VAL A 71 6.80 -11.03 -13.74
C VAL A 71 6.16 -9.64 -13.83
N PHE A 72 5.91 -8.99 -12.70
CA PHE A 72 5.37 -7.63 -12.66
C PHE A 72 6.31 -6.60 -13.31
N ALA A 73 7.63 -6.77 -13.20
CA ALA A 73 8.60 -5.91 -13.86
C ALA A 73 8.46 -5.92 -15.39
N VAL A 74 8.03 -7.06 -15.95
CA VAL A 74 7.86 -7.26 -17.40
C VAL A 74 6.44 -6.91 -17.84
N VAL A 75 5.42 -7.48 -17.17
CA VAL A 75 4.01 -7.36 -17.56
C VAL A 75 3.43 -6.00 -17.17
N ARG A 76 3.96 -5.35 -16.13
CA ARG A 76 3.56 -4.02 -15.61
C ARG A 76 2.09 -3.88 -15.21
N THR A 77 1.33 -4.96 -15.23
CA THR A 77 -0.08 -4.99 -14.83
C THR A 77 -0.23 -5.04 -13.33
N TYR A 78 -0.81 -3.98 -12.77
CA TYR A 78 -1.07 -3.86 -11.34
C TYR A 78 -1.97 -4.97 -10.79
N TRP A 79 -3.06 -5.28 -11.50
CA TRP A 79 -4.10 -6.19 -11.02
C TRP A 79 -3.55 -7.59 -10.69
N TRP A 80 -2.84 -8.22 -11.62
CA TRP A 80 -2.32 -9.58 -11.44
C TRP A 80 -1.27 -9.66 -10.33
N PHE A 81 -0.41 -8.65 -10.23
CA PHE A 81 0.57 -8.59 -9.15
C PHE A 81 -0.13 -8.46 -7.79
N GLY A 82 -1.09 -7.54 -7.65
CA GLY A 82 -1.85 -7.35 -6.42
C GLY A 82 -2.63 -8.60 -5.99
N VAL A 83 -3.35 -9.23 -6.92
CA VAL A 83 -4.11 -10.47 -6.64
C VAL A 83 -3.19 -11.61 -6.24
N SER A 84 -2.04 -11.79 -6.92
CA SER A 84 -1.09 -12.84 -6.56
C SER A 84 -0.54 -12.67 -5.14
N GLN A 85 -0.22 -11.43 -4.74
CA GLN A 85 0.27 -11.12 -3.40
C GLN A 85 -0.80 -11.41 -2.33
N LEU A 86 -2.04 -10.98 -2.57
CA LEU A 86 -3.16 -11.24 -1.66
C LEU A 86 -3.47 -12.74 -1.54
N ALA A 87 -3.38 -13.49 -2.64
CA ALA A 87 -3.56 -14.95 -2.63
C ALA A 87 -2.47 -15.65 -1.80
N LEU A 88 -1.21 -15.24 -1.94
CA LEU A 88 -0.11 -15.76 -1.13
C LEU A 88 -0.32 -15.45 0.37
N TYR A 89 -0.79 -14.24 0.70
CA TYR A 89 -1.09 -13.85 2.08
C TYR A 89 -2.21 -14.66 2.72
N ILE A 90 -3.27 -14.97 1.96
CA ILE A 90 -4.42 -15.65 2.54
C ILE A 90 -4.19 -17.15 2.67
N VAL A 91 -3.48 -17.78 1.73
CA VAL A 91 -3.34 -19.25 1.70
C VAL A 91 -2.17 -19.76 2.53
N LEU A 92 -0.96 -19.22 2.33
CA LEU A 92 0.25 -19.85 2.86
C LEU A 92 0.34 -19.87 4.39
N PRO A 93 -0.11 -18.84 5.15
CA PRO A 93 -0.15 -18.91 6.60
C PRO A 93 -1.06 -20.03 7.13
N PHE A 94 -2.15 -20.36 6.45
CA PHE A 94 -3.00 -21.49 6.83
C PHE A 94 -2.35 -22.83 6.52
N VAL A 95 -1.72 -22.97 5.36
CA VAL A 95 -0.96 -24.18 5.02
C VAL A 95 0.13 -24.41 6.07
N LEU A 96 0.88 -23.37 6.44
CA LEU A 96 1.88 -23.45 7.51
C LEU A 96 1.26 -23.84 8.86
N MET A 97 0.13 -23.25 9.23
CA MET A 97 -0.57 -23.61 10.46
C MET A 97 -1.03 -25.07 10.47
N TRP A 98 -1.54 -25.59 9.36
CA TRP A 98 -1.97 -26.99 9.25
C TRP A 98 -0.79 -27.95 9.30
N VAL A 99 0.30 -27.64 8.61
CA VAL A 99 1.56 -28.40 8.66
C VAL A 99 2.12 -28.46 10.08
N LEU A 100 1.99 -27.38 10.85
CA LEU A 100 2.46 -27.34 12.23
C LEU A 100 1.54 -28.05 13.24
N GLY A 101 0.29 -28.40 12.89
CA GLY A 101 -0.63 -29.12 13.77
C GLY A 101 -1.79 -28.27 14.33
N GLY A 102 -2.04 -27.09 13.78
CA GLY A 102 -3.20 -26.26 14.10
C GLY A 102 -2.87 -24.97 14.82
N PHE A 103 -3.85 -24.38 15.52
CA PHE A 103 -3.74 -23.01 16.04
C PHE A 103 -2.62 -22.82 17.08
N VAL A 104 -2.45 -23.81 17.97
CA VAL A 104 -1.49 -23.74 19.08
C VAL A 104 -0.08 -24.01 18.56
N ASP A 105 0.14 -25.15 17.91
CA ASP A 105 1.47 -25.52 17.40
C ASP A 105 1.91 -24.60 16.25
N GLY A 106 0.95 -24.11 15.44
CA GLY A 106 1.14 -23.06 14.46
C GLY A 106 1.35 -21.67 15.04
N SER A 107 1.30 -21.51 16.37
CA SER A 107 1.61 -20.26 17.08
C SER A 107 0.77 -19.05 16.62
N GLY A 108 -0.47 -19.29 16.18
CA GLY A 108 -1.33 -18.25 15.61
C GLY A 108 -0.80 -17.64 14.30
N VAL A 109 0.06 -18.33 13.55
CA VAL A 109 0.65 -17.81 12.29
C VAL A 109 -0.40 -17.40 11.25
N ALA A 110 -1.61 -17.98 11.31
CA ALA A 110 -2.75 -17.55 10.50
C ALA A 110 -3.11 -16.06 10.67
N LEU A 111 -2.68 -15.39 11.75
CA LEU A 111 -2.83 -13.94 11.93
C LEU A 111 -2.25 -13.13 10.76
N PHE A 112 -1.19 -13.61 10.10
CA PHE A 112 -0.66 -12.94 8.89
C PHE A 112 -1.71 -12.84 7.77
N ALA A 113 -2.61 -13.82 7.65
CA ALA A 113 -3.68 -13.81 6.65
C ALA A 113 -4.75 -12.75 6.95
N SER A 114 -4.88 -12.29 8.20
CA SER A 114 -5.80 -11.20 8.57
C SER A 114 -5.43 -9.85 7.92
N ALA A 115 -4.17 -9.68 7.51
CA ALA A 115 -3.71 -8.48 6.83
C ALA A 115 -4.22 -8.41 5.37
N ALA A 116 -4.57 -9.54 4.74
CA ALA A 116 -5.03 -9.60 3.36
C ALA A 116 -6.27 -8.72 3.07
N PRO A 117 -7.39 -8.78 3.82
CA PRO A 117 -8.53 -7.89 3.58
C PRO A 117 -8.19 -6.40 3.78
N ILE A 118 -7.31 -6.08 4.75
CA ILE A 118 -6.86 -4.70 5.00
C ILE A 118 -6.05 -4.19 3.81
N PHE A 119 -5.08 -4.97 3.35
CA PHE A 119 -4.26 -4.62 2.19
C PHE A 119 -5.09 -4.55 0.92
N ALA A 120 -6.08 -5.41 0.73
CA ALA A 120 -6.99 -5.31 -0.41
C ALA A 120 -7.70 -3.95 -0.47
N ILE A 121 -8.13 -3.39 0.67
CA ILE A 121 -8.71 -2.04 0.72
C ILE A 121 -7.66 -0.98 0.37
N LEU A 122 -6.49 -1.04 1.02
CA LEU A 122 -5.41 -0.07 0.83
C LEU A 122 -4.90 -0.05 -0.62
N LEU A 123 -4.94 -1.20 -1.29
CA LEU A 123 -4.55 -1.40 -2.67
C LEU A 123 -5.70 -1.17 -3.68
N GLY A 124 -6.85 -0.68 -3.23
CA GLY A 124 -7.97 -0.34 -4.11
C GLY A 124 -8.79 -1.53 -4.63
N HIS A 125 -8.52 -2.75 -4.16
CA HIS A 125 -9.30 -3.96 -4.45
C HIS A 125 -10.54 -4.09 -3.55
N ARG A 126 -11.36 -3.04 -3.49
CA ARG A 126 -12.50 -2.92 -2.55
C ARG A 126 -13.50 -4.08 -2.62
N ARG A 127 -13.75 -4.64 -3.80
CA ARG A 127 -14.65 -5.79 -3.98
C ARG A 127 -14.05 -7.11 -3.48
N LEU A 128 -12.73 -7.25 -3.50
CA LEU A 128 -12.05 -8.45 -3.01
C LEU A 128 -11.90 -8.47 -1.49
N ALA A 129 -11.83 -7.31 -0.84
CA ALA A 129 -11.67 -7.21 0.61
C ALA A 129 -12.70 -8.00 1.44
N PRO A 130 -14.03 -7.86 1.23
CA PRO A 130 -15.01 -8.64 1.99
C PRO A 130 -14.93 -10.14 1.65
N ILE A 131 -14.59 -10.50 0.41
CA ILE A 131 -14.41 -11.90 0.01
C ILE A 131 -13.23 -12.51 0.77
N LEU A 132 -12.09 -11.81 0.82
CA LEU A 132 -10.91 -12.26 1.55
C LEU A 132 -11.17 -12.36 3.06
N LEU A 133 -11.99 -11.48 3.63
CA LEU A 133 -12.42 -11.59 5.03
C LEU A 133 -13.26 -12.85 5.27
N LEU A 134 -14.21 -13.15 4.38
CA LEU A 134 -15.03 -14.35 4.47
C LEU A 134 -14.19 -15.62 4.27
N VAL A 135 -13.23 -15.60 3.34
CA VAL A 135 -12.27 -16.69 3.13
C VAL A 135 -11.41 -16.89 4.38
N TYR A 136 -10.89 -15.81 4.98
CA TYR A 136 -10.14 -15.87 6.24
C TYR A 136 -10.96 -16.55 7.36
N ILE A 137 -12.20 -16.11 7.57
CA ILE A 137 -13.11 -16.68 8.57
C ILE A 137 -13.43 -18.14 8.25
N GLY A 138 -13.69 -18.46 6.98
CA GLY A 138 -13.96 -19.83 6.53
C GLY A 138 -12.76 -20.76 6.75
N LEU A 139 -11.54 -20.30 6.47
CA LEU A 139 -10.33 -21.06 6.72
C LEU A 139 -10.11 -21.30 8.22
N ILE A 140 -10.42 -20.33 9.09
CA ILE A 140 -10.44 -20.55 10.55
C ILE A 140 -11.45 -21.65 10.91
N ALA A 141 -12.69 -21.55 10.41
CA ALA A 141 -13.75 -22.49 10.75
C ALA A 141 -13.46 -23.93 10.29
N VAL A 142 -12.79 -24.08 9.15
CA VAL A 142 -12.44 -25.39 8.56
C VAL A 142 -11.17 -25.99 9.19
N THR A 143 -10.30 -25.17 9.79
CA THR A 143 -9.01 -25.62 10.35
C THR A 143 -9.13 -26.81 11.33
N PRO A 144 -10.07 -26.84 12.30
CA PRO A 144 -10.20 -27.99 13.20
C PRO A 144 -10.45 -29.31 12.46
N ALA A 145 -11.28 -29.29 11.41
CA ALA A 145 -11.57 -30.47 10.60
C ALA A 145 -10.35 -30.90 9.77
N VAL A 146 -9.61 -29.95 9.22
CA VAL A 146 -8.37 -30.23 8.46
C VAL A 146 -7.31 -30.86 9.37
N VAL A 147 -7.11 -30.31 10.57
CA VAL A 147 -6.16 -30.88 11.54
C VAL A 147 -6.61 -32.26 12.00
N ALA A 148 -7.89 -32.46 12.30
CA ALA A 148 -8.44 -33.75 12.70
C ALA A 148 -8.32 -34.84 11.61
N SER A 149 -8.26 -34.44 10.34
CA SER A 149 -8.08 -35.37 9.22
C SER A 149 -6.68 -35.98 9.13
N GLY A 150 -5.68 -35.38 9.80
CA GLY A 150 -4.28 -35.79 9.71
C GLY A 150 -3.64 -35.57 8.34
N ALA A 151 -4.28 -34.83 7.43
CA ALA A 151 -3.84 -34.64 6.05
C ALA A 151 -2.43 -33.99 5.92
N PHE A 152 -1.96 -33.34 6.98
CA PHE A 152 -0.67 -32.64 7.01
C PHE A 152 0.32 -33.23 8.03
N ASP A 153 -0.02 -34.36 8.65
CA ASP A 153 0.80 -34.95 9.71
C ASP A 153 2.17 -35.38 9.18
N GLY A 154 3.22 -35.06 9.94
CA GLY A 154 4.60 -35.38 9.60
C GLY A 154 5.24 -34.47 8.55
N LEU A 155 4.48 -33.59 7.88
CA LEU A 155 5.04 -32.67 6.87
C LEU A 155 5.93 -31.58 7.48
N ALA A 156 5.73 -31.21 8.74
CA ALA A 156 6.58 -30.22 9.42
C ALA A 156 8.00 -30.73 9.70
N GLY A 157 8.18 -32.05 9.82
CA GLY A 157 9.32 -32.66 10.49
C GLY A 157 9.06 -32.82 11.98
N ASP A 158 10.06 -32.51 12.81
CA ASP A 158 9.96 -32.61 14.26
C ASP A 158 8.99 -31.58 14.84
N ARG A 159 8.30 -31.97 15.93
CA ARG A 159 7.46 -31.04 16.68
C ARG A 159 8.33 -29.95 17.30
N LEU A 160 7.88 -28.71 17.16
CA LEU A 160 8.58 -27.56 17.73
C LEU A 160 8.63 -27.67 19.26
N PRO A 161 9.77 -27.35 19.89
CA PRO A 161 9.84 -27.26 21.34
C PRO A 161 8.84 -26.22 21.89
N PRO A 162 8.23 -26.44 23.07
CA PRO A 162 7.24 -25.52 23.63
C PRO A 162 7.71 -24.06 23.76
N GLY A 163 9.00 -23.86 24.06
CA GLY A 163 9.62 -22.53 24.11
C GLY A 163 9.66 -21.84 22.75
N VAL A 164 9.87 -22.59 21.66
CA VAL A 164 9.85 -22.06 20.30
C VAL A 164 8.42 -21.68 19.89
N VAL A 165 7.42 -22.51 20.21
CA VAL A 165 5.99 -22.19 19.98
C VAL A 165 5.59 -20.91 20.70
N THR A 166 6.00 -20.76 21.96
CA THR A 166 5.70 -19.55 22.76
C THR A 166 6.40 -18.31 22.20
N LEU A 167 7.65 -18.44 21.76
CA LEU A 167 8.38 -17.37 21.09
C LEU A 167 7.67 -16.93 19.80
N PHE A 168 7.25 -17.88 18.95
CA PHE A 168 6.50 -17.57 17.73
C PHE A 168 5.16 -16.91 18.03
N PHE A 169 4.46 -17.31 19.09
CA PHE A 169 3.22 -16.64 19.52
C PHE A 169 3.48 -15.16 19.81
N ALA A 170 4.50 -14.86 20.63
CA ALA A 170 4.87 -13.48 20.95
C ALA A 170 5.29 -12.70 19.70
N MET A 171 6.10 -13.31 18.83
CA MET A 171 6.54 -12.70 17.57
C MET A 171 5.38 -12.42 16.63
N ASN A 172 4.42 -13.34 16.47
CA ASN A 172 3.27 -13.17 15.59
C ASN A 172 2.33 -12.08 16.11
N LEU A 173 2.08 -12.05 17.43
CA LEU A 173 1.27 -11.02 18.08
C LEU A 173 1.91 -9.63 18.01
N ALA A 174 3.25 -9.53 17.98
CA ALA A 174 3.94 -8.25 17.81
C ALA A 174 4.06 -7.84 16.34
N THR A 175 4.48 -8.76 15.49
CA THR A 175 4.90 -8.48 14.10
C THR A 175 3.71 -8.21 13.20
N VAL A 176 2.63 -8.99 13.30
CA VAL A 176 1.46 -8.80 12.43
C VAL A 176 0.85 -7.41 12.64
N PRO A 177 0.50 -6.98 13.86
CA PRO A 177 -0.01 -5.62 14.08
C PRO A 177 1.00 -4.54 13.72
N ALA A 178 2.29 -4.73 14.01
CA ALA A 178 3.33 -3.75 13.67
C ALA A 178 3.46 -3.54 12.16
N ILE A 179 3.48 -4.61 11.35
CA ILE A 179 3.53 -4.52 9.89
C ILE A 179 2.25 -3.91 9.34
N THR A 180 1.08 -4.35 9.83
CA THR A 180 -0.20 -3.78 9.41
C THR A 180 -0.26 -2.28 9.73
N TRP A 181 0.13 -1.87 10.93
CA TRP A 181 0.19 -0.47 11.34
C TRP A 181 1.19 0.32 10.49
N LEU A 182 2.40 -0.19 10.29
CA LEU A 182 3.45 0.47 9.50
C LEU A 182 2.97 0.69 8.06
N LEU A 183 2.32 -0.30 7.46
CA LEU A 183 1.80 -0.18 6.10
C LEU A 183 0.60 0.75 6.05
N VAL A 184 -0.35 0.67 6.98
CA VAL A 184 -1.45 1.66 7.06
C VAL A 184 -0.90 3.08 7.19
N TRP A 185 0.10 3.30 8.05
CA TRP A 185 0.76 4.58 8.29
C TRP A 185 1.51 5.08 7.05
N ALA A 186 2.29 4.21 6.39
CA ALA A 186 2.99 4.55 5.16
C ALA A 186 2.01 4.92 4.03
N PHE A 187 0.87 4.24 3.97
CA PHE A 187 -0.18 4.50 2.97
C PHE A 187 -0.96 5.78 3.28
N SER A 188 -1.24 6.08 4.55
CA SER A 188 -1.94 7.31 4.94
C SER A 188 -1.09 8.55 4.63
N GLY A 189 0.22 8.52 4.95
CA GLY A 189 1.13 9.63 4.68
C GLY A 189 1.29 9.96 3.19
N GLY A 190 1.26 8.95 2.31
CA GLY A 190 1.31 9.17 0.86
C GLY A 190 0.11 9.94 0.32
N ARG A 191 -1.09 9.67 0.85
CA ARG A 191 -2.33 10.35 0.45
C ARG A 191 -2.36 11.80 0.93
N GLU A 192 -1.88 12.06 2.15
CA GLU A 192 -1.79 13.39 2.73
C GLU A 192 -0.83 14.30 1.93
N GLY A 193 0.29 13.77 1.46
CA GLY A 193 1.23 14.51 0.60
C GLY A 193 0.60 14.96 -0.73
N MET A 194 -0.12 14.06 -1.41
CA MET A 194 -0.86 14.41 -2.64
C MET A 194 -1.98 15.41 -2.40
N LEU A 195 -2.75 15.25 -1.33
CA LEU A 195 -3.81 16.20 -0.95
C LEU A 195 -3.22 17.57 -0.65
N SER A 196 -2.08 17.64 0.02
CA SER A 196 -1.37 18.88 0.32
C SER A 196 -0.83 19.55 -0.95
N ALA A 197 -0.27 18.76 -1.87
CA ALA A 197 0.20 19.27 -3.17
C ALA A 197 -0.98 19.79 -4.04
N ALA A 198 -2.08 19.06 -4.10
CA ALA A 198 -3.29 19.48 -4.80
C ALA A 198 -3.89 20.76 -4.20
N ARG A 199 -3.95 20.86 -2.86
CA ARG A 199 -4.35 22.09 -2.15
C ARG A 199 -3.46 23.27 -2.49
N GLY A 200 -2.14 23.05 -2.56
CA GLY A 200 -1.17 24.07 -2.96
C GLY A 200 -1.38 24.58 -4.39
N ILE A 201 -1.71 23.70 -5.33
CA ILE A 201 -2.05 24.07 -6.71
C ILE A 201 -3.35 24.89 -6.73
N VAL A 202 -4.43 24.42 -6.09
CA VAL A 202 -5.73 25.11 -6.07
C VAL A 202 -5.58 26.53 -5.51
N ARG A 203 -4.83 26.70 -4.41
CA ARG A 203 -4.55 28.03 -3.83
C ARG A 203 -3.69 28.94 -4.72
N ARG A 204 -2.98 28.41 -5.70
CA ARG A 204 -2.14 29.18 -6.63
C ARG A 204 -2.93 29.73 -7.81
N TYR A 205 -4.08 29.14 -8.13
CA TYR A 205 -4.89 29.48 -9.31
C TYR A 205 -6.29 30.04 -8.97
N LEU A 206 -6.75 29.85 -7.73
CA LEU A 206 -7.98 30.46 -7.23
C LEU A 206 -7.69 31.56 -6.22
N ALA A 207 -8.52 32.60 -6.22
CA ALA A 207 -8.54 33.59 -5.16
C ALA A 207 -8.69 32.88 -3.79
N PRO A 208 -8.01 33.33 -2.71
CA PRO A 208 -7.96 32.63 -1.43
C PRO A 208 -9.33 32.20 -0.89
N ALA A 209 -10.33 33.08 -0.99
CA ALA A 209 -11.70 32.79 -0.55
C ALA A 209 -12.38 31.67 -1.35
N ALA A 210 -12.15 31.62 -2.67
CA ALA A 210 -12.67 30.57 -3.54
C ALA A 210 -11.92 29.24 -3.36
N ALA A 211 -10.60 29.30 -3.14
CA ALA A 211 -9.80 28.13 -2.81
C ALA A 211 -10.23 27.50 -1.48
N ASP A 212 -10.45 28.31 -0.45
CA ASP A 212 -10.85 27.83 0.87
C ASP A 212 -12.28 27.25 0.85
N GLN A 213 -13.23 27.86 0.10
CA GLN A 213 -14.55 27.28 -0.13
C GLN A 213 -14.47 25.95 -0.90
N PHE A 214 -13.68 25.88 -1.98
CA PHE A 214 -13.52 24.68 -2.79
C PHE A 214 -12.89 23.52 -1.98
N LEU A 215 -11.93 23.83 -1.11
CA LEU A 215 -11.25 22.84 -0.28
C LEU A 215 -12.07 22.41 0.95
N ALA A 216 -13.00 23.25 1.42
CA ALA A 216 -13.87 22.95 2.55
C ALA A 216 -14.98 21.96 2.20
N ASP A 217 -15.56 22.03 0.99
CA ASP A 217 -16.57 21.05 0.56
C ASP A 217 -16.58 20.82 -0.97
N PRO A 218 -15.82 19.82 -1.47
CA PRO A 218 -15.75 19.51 -2.90
C PRO A 218 -17.09 19.03 -3.51
N ARG A 219 -18.07 18.65 -2.68
CA ARG A 219 -19.37 18.11 -3.12
C ARG A 219 -20.47 19.17 -3.16
N ARG A 220 -20.25 20.35 -2.60
CA ARG A 220 -21.17 21.50 -2.63
C ARG A 220 -21.19 22.26 -3.96
N GLN A 221 -20.70 21.64 -5.04
CA GLN A 221 -20.86 22.17 -6.39
C GLN A 221 -22.30 21.98 -6.90
N GLU A 222 -23.27 22.57 -6.21
CA GLU A 222 -24.34 23.19 -6.97
C GLU A 222 -23.71 24.46 -7.55
N LEU A 223 -23.41 24.43 -8.86
CA LEU A 223 -23.03 25.63 -9.63
C LEU A 223 -24.25 26.57 -9.76
N GLY A 224 -24.88 26.91 -8.64
CA GLY A 224 -25.86 27.97 -8.54
C GLY A 224 -25.10 29.26 -8.22
N GLY A 225 -25.01 30.16 -9.19
CA GLY A 225 -24.54 31.51 -8.92
C GLY A 225 -25.55 32.24 -8.03
N GLU A 226 -25.06 33.04 -7.09
CA GLU A 226 -25.89 33.97 -6.32
C GLU A 226 -25.92 35.33 -7.04
N ILE A 227 -27.11 35.92 -7.18
CA ILE A 227 -27.22 37.32 -7.59
C ILE A 227 -26.88 38.17 -6.38
N THR A 228 -25.74 38.84 -6.42
CA THR A 228 -25.28 39.70 -5.34
C THR A 228 -24.80 41.03 -5.89
N GLU A 229 -24.98 42.10 -5.12
CA GLU A 229 -24.56 43.44 -5.50
C GLU A 229 -23.06 43.61 -5.17
N VAL A 230 -22.25 43.87 -6.19
CA VAL A 230 -20.79 43.98 -6.05
C VAL A 230 -20.29 45.29 -6.64
N THR A 231 -19.26 45.86 -6.00
CA THR A 231 -18.47 46.94 -6.59
C THR A 231 -17.26 46.33 -7.31
N VAL A 232 -17.12 46.60 -8.61
CA VAL A 232 -16.04 46.04 -9.43
C VAL A 232 -14.97 47.10 -9.71
N LEU A 233 -13.71 46.76 -9.43
CA LEU A 233 -12.55 47.59 -9.77
C LEU A 233 -11.81 46.97 -10.95
N PHE A 234 -11.58 47.76 -11.99
CA PHE A 234 -10.68 47.43 -13.09
C PHE A 234 -9.46 48.35 -13.05
N ALA A 235 -8.26 47.77 -13.14
CA ALA A 235 -7.01 48.50 -13.21
C ALA A 235 -6.05 47.76 -14.16
N ASP A 236 -5.41 48.51 -15.06
CA ASP A 236 -4.47 48.00 -16.05
C ASP A 236 -3.24 48.91 -16.14
N LEU A 237 -2.15 48.37 -16.69
CA LEU A 237 -0.88 49.05 -16.90
C LEU A 237 -0.90 49.87 -18.20
N GLY A 238 -0.85 51.19 -18.07
CA GLY A 238 -0.71 52.08 -19.23
C GLY A 238 0.58 51.80 -20.03
N GLY A 239 0.46 51.62 -21.34
CA GLY A 239 1.61 51.36 -22.22
C GLY A 239 2.22 49.96 -22.11
N PHE A 240 1.50 49.01 -21.50
CA PHE A 240 1.98 47.64 -21.30
C PHE A 240 2.42 46.95 -22.59
N SER A 241 1.69 47.12 -23.70
CA SER A 241 2.06 46.52 -25.00
C SER A 241 3.44 46.95 -25.47
N THR A 242 3.72 48.26 -25.45
CA THR A 242 5.03 48.81 -25.82
C THR A 242 6.14 48.35 -24.86
N TYR A 243 5.82 48.18 -23.57
CA TYR A 243 6.73 47.57 -22.61
C TYR A 243 7.03 46.11 -22.98
N ALA A 244 6.01 45.27 -23.14
CA ALA A 244 6.18 43.85 -23.42
C ALA A 244 6.90 43.56 -24.75
N GLU A 245 6.68 44.36 -25.77
CA GLU A 245 7.27 44.18 -27.11
C GLU A 245 8.79 44.40 -27.18
N SER A 246 9.36 45.10 -26.20
CA SER A 246 10.77 45.51 -26.23
C SER A 246 11.58 45.04 -25.02
N ARG A 247 11.01 44.16 -24.19
CA ARG A 247 11.67 43.56 -23.03
C ARG A 247 11.63 42.05 -23.11
N SER A 248 12.53 41.40 -22.38
CA SER A 248 12.55 39.94 -22.30
C SER A 248 11.35 39.42 -21.49
N PRO A 249 10.89 38.17 -21.74
CA PRO A 249 9.80 37.57 -20.98
C PRO A 249 10.02 37.58 -19.46
N ALA A 250 11.27 37.43 -18.99
CA ALA A 250 11.60 37.47 -17.58
C ALA A 250 11.34 38.84 -16.95
N GLU A 251 11.72 39.92 -17.63
CA GLU A 251 11.51 41.31 -17.18
C GLU A 251 10.02 41.71 -17.18
N VAL A 252 9.24 41.14 -18.10
CA VAL A 252 7.77 41.33 -18.13
C VAL A 252 7.12 40.63 -16.95
N VAL A 253 7.50 39.38 -16.67
CA VAL A 253 6.99 38.62 -15.52
C VAL A 253 7.37 39.31 -14.20
N GLU A 254 8.57 39.86 -14.09
CA GLU A 254 9.00 40.61 -12.91
C GLU A 254 8.16 41.89 -12.68
N LEU A 255 7.85 42.65 -13.74
CA LEU A 255 6.96 43.81 -13.66
C LEU A 255 5.55 43.38 -13.19
N LEU A 256 4.98 42.35 -13.82
CA LEU A 256 3.65 41.86 -13.48
C LEU A 256 3.57 41.35 -12.03
N ASN A 257 4.57 40.60 -11.58
CA ASN A 257 4.62 40.15 -10.19
C ASN A 257 4.69 41.32 -9.20
N ARG A 258 5.40 42.40 -9.55
CA ARG A 258 5.44 43.62 -8.72
C ARG A 258 4.13 44.37 -8.69
N TYR A 259 3.40 44.39 -9.80
CA TYR A 259 2.11 45.04 -9.93
C TYR A 259 0.99 44.28 -9.20
N PHE A 260 1.07 42.95 -9.15
CA PHE A 260 0.06 42.08 -8.50
C PHE A 260 0.41 41.62 -7.07
N ALA A 261 1.59 41.95 -6.55
CA ALA A 261 1.99 41.68 -5.17
C ALA A 261 1.32 42.63 -4.18
#